data_AF-A0A2T4VEQ2-F1
#
_entry.id   AF-A0A2T4VEQ2-F1
#
_cell.length_a   1.000
_cell.length_b   1.000
_cell.length_c   1.000
_cell.angle_alpha   90.00
_cell.angle_beta   90.00
_cell.angle_gamma   90.00
#
_symmetry.space_group_name_H-M   'P 1'
#
loop_
_entity.id
_entity.type
_entity.pdbx_description
1 polymer ?
#
loop_
_entity_poly.entity_id
_entity_poly.type
_entity_poly.pdbx_seq_one_letter_code
_entity_poly.pdbx_strand_id
1 'polypeptide(L)'
;MRTRVITCASPAYVARHGLPRHPSDIEKHRCVLMRDPSTGSHFGWEFVRGKKTVPVDVSGQLMVNGSGPLLAACLGGLGIAQLIELYARDLVADGRLVQVLPEWAEETYPLYAYHHSAQLMSARVRAFLDFVVTLTREPSSTGALASKTDQAHRSGDRASGERRARRNEP
;
A
#
# COMPACT_ATOMS: atom_id res chain seq x y z
N MET A 1 -9.55 -8.04 -0.59
CA MET A 1 -8.39 -7.91 0.31
C MET A 1 -7.36 -7.02 -0.37
N ARG A 2 -6.73 -6.12 0.37
CA ARG A 2 -5.63 -5.30 -0.15
C ARG A 2 -4.39 -5.57 0.68
N THR A 3 -3.23 -5.47 0.06
CA THR A 3 -1.93 -5.46 0.74
C THR A 3 -1.14 -4.28 0.19
N ARG A 4 -0.19 -3.78 0.96
CA ARG A 4 0.76 -2.76 0.47
C ARG A 4 2.18 -3.31 0.48
N VAL A 5 3.05 -2.59 -0.21
CA VAL A 5 4.50 -2.72 -0.05
C VAL A 5 4.93 -1.78 1.06
N ILE A 6 5.67 -2.29 2.03
CA ILE A 6 6.27 -1.51 3.11
C ILE A 6 7.78 -1.61 3.04
N THR A 7 8.45 -0.50 3.28
CA THR A 7 9.91 -0.46 3.34
C THR A 7 10.34 -0.76 4.77
N CYS A 8 11.27 -1.71 4.95
CA CYS A 8 11.67 -2.20 6.26
C CYS A 8 13.19 -2.36 6.37
N ALA A 9 13.69 -2.30 7.60
CA ALA A 9 15.05 -2.66 7.96
C ALA A 9 15.06 -3.37 9.33
N SER A 10 16.11 -4.12 9.64
CA SER A 10 16.27 -4.63 11.01
C SER A 10 16.68 -3.51 11.97
N PRO A 11 16.33 -3.62 13.27
CA PRO A 11 16.83 -2.71 14.29
C PRO A 11 18.35 -2.59 14.30
N ALA A 12 19.07 -3.68 14.04
CA ALA A 12 20.53 -3.71 13.98
C ALA A 12 21.08 -2.88 12.80
N TYR A 13 20.41 -2.90 11.65
CA TYR A 13 20.77 -2.05 10.52
C TYR A 13 20.54 -0.57 10.85
N VAL A 14 19.37 -0.25 11.40
CA VAL A 14 19.00 1.10 11.80
C VAL A 14 19.96 1.69 12.83
N ALA A 15 20.38 0.90 13.82
CA ALA A 15 21.34 1.34 14.84
C ALA A 15 22.71 1.73 14.25
N ARG A 16 23.10 1.13 13.12
CA ARG A 16 24.40 1.37 12.47
C ARG A 16 24.35 2.47 11.42
N HIS A 17 23.23 2.58 10.71
CA HIS A 17 23.12 3.43 9.51
C HIS A 17 22.13 4.60 9.67
N GLY A 18 21.37 4.64 10.76
CA GLY A 18 20.29 5.59 10.95
C GLY A 18 19.05 5.27 10.11
N LEU A 19 18.01 6.10 10.28
CA LEU A 19 16.80 6.06 9.45
C LEU A 19 16.83 7.17 8.40
N PRO A 20 16.50 6.87 7.13
CA PRO A 20 16.26 7.90 6.13
C PRO A 20 15.03 8.75 6.52
N ARG A 21 15.06 10.04 6.18
CA ARG A 21 13.99 10.99 6.50
C ARG A 21 13.11 11.34 5.31
N HIS A 22 13.59 11.06 4.09
CA HIS A 22 12.87 11.24 2.85
C HIS A 22 13.20 10.09 1.88
N PRO A 23 12.31 9.71 0.95
CA PRO A 23 12.59 8.66 -0.05
C PRO A 23 13.94 8.78 -0.76
N SER A 24 14.35 10.00 -1.13
CA SER A 24 15.65 10.26 -1.76
C SER A 24 16.87 9.92 -0.88
N ASP A 25 16.72 9.83 0.44
CA ASP A 25 17.82 9.41 1.31
C ASP A 25 18.13 7.92 1.18
N ILE A 26 17.19 7.12 0.66
CA ILE A 26 17.37 5.68 0.44
C ILE A 26 18.56 5.39 -0.48
N GLU A 27 18.87 6.28 -1.42
CA GLU A 27 20.03 6.16 -2.32
C GLU A 27 21.37 6.04 -1.57
N LYS A 28 21.42 6.56 -0.34
CA LYS A 28 22.60 6.53 0.54
C LYS A 28 22.65 5.28 1.42
N HIS A 29 21.61 4.44 1.38
CA HIS A 29 21.50 3.23 2.15
C HIS A 29 21.77 1.99 1.30
N ARG A 30 22.11 0.90 1.98
CA ARG A 30 22.22 -0.42 1.35
C ARG A 30 20.81 -0.98 1.17
N CYS A 31 20.51 -1.41 -0.05
CA CYS A 31 19.23 -2.06 -0.35
C CYS A 31 19.42 -3.56 -0.62
N VAL A 32 18.45 -4.37 -0.20
CA VAL A 32 18.30 -5.76 -0.64
C VAL A 32 17.22 -5.78 -1.71
N LEU A 33 17.58 -6.25 -2.90
CA LEU A 33 16.78 -6.08 -4.10
C LEU A 33 16.02 -7.36 -4.43
N MET A 34 14.74 -7.23 -4.81
CA MET A 34 13.98 -8.33 -5.39
C MET A 34 14.14 -8.30 -6.91
N ARG A 35 14.58 -9.42 -7.48
CA ARG A 35 14.68 -9.61 -8.93
C ARG A 35 13.29 -9.64 -9.55
N ASP A 36 13.09 -8.80 -10.55
CA ASP A 36 11.98 -8.87 -11.46
C ASP A 36 12.25 -9.98 -12.51
N PRO A 37 11.42 -11.03 -12.58
CA PRO A 37 11.62 -12.11 -13.53
C PRO A 37 11.48 -11.68 -15.00
N SER A 38 10.74 -10.61 -15.28
CA SER A 38 10.44 -10.14 -16.63
C SER A 38 11.61 -9.38 -17.26
N THR A 39 12.26 -8.51 -16.49
CA THR A 39 13.39 -7.69 -16.95
C THR A 39 14.74 -8.30 -16.59
N GLY A 40 14.78 -9.16 -15.58
CA GLY A 40 16.00 -9.71 -15.00
C GLY A 40 16.78 -8.74 -14.10
N SER A 41 16.33 -7.48 -14.04
CA SER A 41 16.79 -6.46 -13.08
C SER A 41 16.00 -6.58 -11.77
N HIS A 42 16.08 -5.57 -10.91
CA HIS A 42 15.21 -5.44 -9.75
C HIS A 42 13.92 -4.70 -10.09
N PHE A 43 12.88 -4.90 -9.28
CA PHE A 43 11.70 -4.04 -9.33
C PHE A 43 12.08 -2.60 -9.01
N GLY A 44 11.53 -1.63 -9.74
CA GLY A 44 11.72 -0.20 -9.46
C GLY A 44 11.16 0.17 -8.08
N TRP A 45 11.88 1.01 -7.34
CA TRP A 45 11.45 1.46 -6.03
C TRP A 45 10.64 2.74 -6.16
N GLU A 46 9.39 2.68 -5.73
CA GLU A 46 8.52 3.84 -5.65
C GLU A 46 8.03 4.02 -4.21
N PHE A 47 7.90 5.29 -3.82
CA PHE A 47 7.42 5.72 -2.51
C PHE A 47 6.21 6.62 -2.71
N VAL A 48 5.06 6.23 -2.17
CA VAL A 48 3.77 6.86 -2.45
C VAL A 48 3.16 7.45 -1.19
N ARG A 49 2.84 8.74 -1.25
CA ARG A 49 2.14 9.50 -0.21
C ARG A 49 1.09 10.40 -0.83
N GLY A 50 -0.18 10.04 -0.68
CA GLY A 50 -1.32 10.68 -1.31
C GLY A 50 -1.19 10.68 -2.83
N LYS A 51 -1.10 11.89 -3.41
CA LYS A 51 -0.91 12.07 -4.86
C LYS A 51 0.55 12.16 -5.29
N LYS A 52 1.49 12.07 -4.34
CA LYS A 52 2.92 12.21 -4.61
C LYS A 52 3.55 10.82 -4.69
N THR A 53 4.19 10.54 -5.82
CA THR A 53 5.05 9.38 -6.04
C THR A 53 6.48 9.86 -6.21
N VAL A 54 7.41 9.24 -5.50
CA VAL A 54 8.85 9.49 -5.65
C VAL A 54 9.51 8.19 -6.10
N PRO A 55 9.91 8.08 -7.37
CA PRO A 55 10.78 7.00 -7.80
C PRO A 55 12.17 7.21 -7.20
N VAL A 56 12.81 6.13 -6.80
CA VAL A 56 14.16 6.15 -6.23
C VAL A 56 15.01 5.11 -6.95
N ASP A 57 16.17 5.53 -7.46
CA ASP A 57 17.14 4.59 -8.00
C ASP A 57 17.95 4.00 -6.85
N VAL A 58 17.84 2.69 -6.66
CA VAL A 58 18.47 2.01 -5.53
C VAL A 58 19.63 1.15 -5.99
N SER A 59 20.70 1.18 -5.20
CA SER A 59 21.80 0.25 -5.35
C SER A 59 21.83 -0.75 -4.21
N GLY A 60 22.10 -2.01 -4.55
CA GLY A 60 22.11 -3.11 -3.59
C GLY A 60 23.18 -4.12 -3.95
N GLN A 61 23.91 -4.60 -2.94
CA GLN A 61 24.93 -5.63 -3.10
C GLN A 61 24.34 -7.04 -3.12
N LEU A 62 23.05 -7.18 -2.84
CA LEU A 62 22.32 -8.44 -2.81
C LEU A 62 21.02 -8.30 -3.58
N MET A 63 20.85 -9.16 -4.59
CA MET A 63 19.60 -9.35 -5.31
C MET A 63 19.12 -10.79 -5.12
N VAL A 64 17.86 -10.95 -4.75
CA VAL A 64 17.23 -12.25 -4.48
C VAL A 64 15.97 -12.42 -5.33
N ASN A 65 15.49 -13.65 -5.49
CA ASN A 65 14.35 -13.99 -6.34
C ASN A 65 13.16 -14.57 -5.58
N GLY A 66 13.09 -14.36 -4.25
CA GLY A 66 12.01 -14.88 -3.42
C GLY A 66 11.84 -14.08 -2.14
N SER A 67 10.61 -14.07 -1.61
CA SER A 67 10.23 -13.32 -0.40
C SER A 67 10.95 -13.83 0.86
N GLY A 68 11.14 -15.15 1.00
CA GLY A 68 11.86 -15.75 2.13
C GLY A 68 13.30 -15.24 2.25
N PRO A 69 14.14 -15.38 1.20
CA PRO A 69 15.49 -14.80 1.19
C PRO A 69 15.53 -13.29 1.39
N LEU A 70 14.59 -12.54 0.80
CA LEU A 70 14.50 -11.08 0.96
C LEU A 70 14.27 -10.70 2.42
N LEU A 71 13.30 -11.36 3.05
CA LEU A 71 12.96 -11.15 4.45
C LEU A 71 14.11 -11.56 5.38
N ALA A 72 14.73 -12.71 5.14
CA ALA A 72 15.87 -13.19 5.92
C ALA A 72 17.06 -12.22 5.86
N ALA A 73 17.37 -11.69 4.67
CA ALA A 73 18.42 -10.71 4.48
C ALA A 73 18.12 -9.38 5.20
N CYS A 74 16.88 -8.91 5.14
CA CYS A 74 16.43 -7.72 5.84
C CYS A 74 16.54 -7.90 7.38
N LEU A 75 16.03 -9.01 7.92
CA LEU A 75 16.14 -9.37 9.34
C LEU A 75 17.61 -9.50 9.78
N GLY A 76 18.47 -10.06 8.93
CA GLY A 76 19.91 -10.16 9.16
C GLY A 76 20.66 -8.83 9.12
N GLY A 77 19.98 -7.72 8.80
CA GLY A 77 20.58 -6.39 8.75
C GLY A 77 21.50 -6.16 7.56
N LEU A 78 21.28 -6.85 6.44
CA LEU A 78 22.05 -6.64 5.21
C LEU A 78 21.67 -5.36 4.47
N GLY A 79 20.48 -4.80 4.74
CA GLY A 79 20.01 -3.57 4.13
C GLY A 79 18.53 -3.31 4.37
N ILE A 80 18.05 -2.25 3.73
CA ILE A 80 16.64 -1.90 3.62
C ILE A 80 16.01 -2.76 2.51
N ALA A 81 14.78 -3.22 2.70
CA ALA A 81 14.03 -3.99 1.71
C ALA A 81 12.59 -3.48 1.59
N GLN A 82 12.03 -3.50 0.38
CA GLN A 82 10.60 -3.37 0.14
C GLN A 82 9.92 -4.73 0.23
N LEU A 83 9.03 -4.89 1.20
CA LEU A 83 8.38 -6.14 1.58
C LEU A 83 6.86 -6.04 1.39
N ILE A 84 6.19 -7.15 1.14
CA ILE A 84 4.73 -7.19 1.20
C ILE A 84 4.32 -7.23 2.67
N GLU A 85 3.47 -6.28 3.08
CA GLU A 85 3.02 -6.14 4.48
C GLU A 85 2.43 -7.45 5.04
N LEU A 86 1.73 -8.21 4.21
CA LEU A 86 1.08 -9.47 4.59
C LEU A 86 2.00 -10.42 5.40
N TYR A 87 3.29 -10.52 5.04
CA TYR A 87 4.25 -11.39 5.75
C TYR A 87 5.19 -10.62 6.69
N ALA A 88 5.18 -9.28 6.65
CA ALA A 88 6.08 -8.45 7.43
C ALA A 88 5.41 -7.82 8.66
N ARG A 89 4.07 -7.70 8.66
CA ARG A 89 3.29 -7.01 9.71
C ARG A 89 3.58 -7.49 11.12
N ASP A 90 3.64 -8.81 11.34
CA ASP A 90 3.83 -9.37 12.68
C ASP A 90 5.28 -9.16 13.13
N LEU A 91 6.23 -9.21 12.21
CA LEU A 91 7.64 -8.92 12.51
C LEU A 91 7.88 -7.44 12.86
N VAL A 92 7.11 -6.53 12.26
CA VAL A 92 7.12 -5.11 12.64
C VAL A 92 6.47 -4.92 14.01
N ALA A 93 5.33 -5.57 14.26
CA ALA A 93 4.64 -5.52 15.55
C ALA A 93 5.50 -6.06 16.70
N ASP A 94 6.26 -7.14 16.45
CA ASP A 94 7.19 -7.75 17.39
C ASP A 94 8.52 -6.96 17.54
N GLY A 95 8.69 -5.85 16.81
CA GLY A 95 9.91 -5.04 16.82
C GLY A 95 11.14 -5.71 16.20
N ARG A 96 10.96 -6.83 15.50
CA ARG A 96 12.03 -7.54 14.77
C ARG A 96 12.40 -6.83 13.47
N LEU A 97 11.47 -6.07 12.91
CA LEU A 97 11.68 -5.13 11.82
C LEU A 97 11.20 -3.75 12.24
N VAL A 98 11.83 -2.73 11.66
CA VAL A 98 11.41 -1.33 11.78
C VAL A 98 10.90 -0.90 10.42
N GLN A 99 9.67 -0.36 10.38
CA GLN A 99 9.14 0.24 9.16
C GLN A 99 9.87 1.57 8.90
N VAL A 100 10.41 1.69 7.69
CA VAL A 100 11.14 2.85 7.18
C VAL A 100 10.19 3.69 6.34
N LEU A 101 10.16 5.01 6.57
CA LEU A 101 9.31 5.95 5.82
C LEU A 101 7.82 5.51 5.79
N PRO A 102 7.18 5.24 6.95
CA PRO A 102 5.83 4.67 7.00
C PRO A 102 4.77 5.52 6.31
N GLU A 103 4.97 6.83 6.22
CA GLU A 103 4.10 7.77 5.52
C GLU A 103 4.19 7.69 3.98
N TRP A 104 5.09 6.87 3.45
CA TRP A 104 5.31 6.68 2.01
C TRP A 104 4.91 5.27 1.52
N ALA A 105 4.07 4.58 2.27
CA ALA A 105 3.59 3.22 1.99
C ALA A 105 2.08 3.17 1.70
N GLU A 106 1.54 4.18 0.99
CA GLU A 106 0.10 4.27 0.73
C GLU A 106 -0.38 3.50 -0.51
N GLU A 107 0.55 3.00 -1.34
CA GLU A 107 0.17 2.20 -2.50
C GLU A 107 -0.31 0.81 -2.08
N THR A 108 -1.53 0.45 -2.50
CA THR A 108 -2.15 -0.84 -2.19
C THR A 108 -2.44 -1.64 -3.44
N TYR A 109 -2.18 -2.94 -3.38
CA TYR A 109 -2.47 -3.92 -4.40
C TYR A 109 -3.57 -4.87 -3.94
N PRO A 110 -4.52 -5.21 -4.82
CA PRO A 110 -5.51 -6.24 -4.52
C PRO A 110 -4.85 -7.62 -4.40
N LEU A 111 -5.25 -8.40 -3.40
CA LEU A 111 -4.92 -9.83 -3.34
C LEU A 111 -6.06 -10.66 -3.93
N TYR A 112 -5.69 -11.57 -4.84
CA TYR A 112 -6.62 -12.45 -5.53
C TYR A 112 -6.31 -13.92 -5.23
N ALA A 113 -7.37 -14.72 -5.11
CA ALA A 113 -7.26 -16.17 -5.16
C ALA A 113 -7.74 -16.64 -6.54
N TYR A 114 -6.82 -17.15 -7.36
CA TYR A 114 -7.15 -17.69 -8.68
C TYR A 114 -7.42 -19.20 -8.59
N HIS A 115 -8.50 -19.63 -9.21
CA HIS A 115 -8.80 -21.05 -9.42
C HIS A 115 -9.33 -21.25 -10.84
N HIS A 116 -9.22 -22.47 -11.36
CA HIS A 116 -9.79 -22.79 -12.66
C HIS A 116 -11.33 -22.75 -12.57
N SER A 117 -11.97 -22.12 -13.56
CA SER A 117 -13.44 -22.07 -13.67
C SER A 117 -13.93 -23.40 -14.24
N ALA A 118 -14.17 -24.39 -13.38
CA ALA A 118 -15.06 -25.49 -13.74
C ALA A 118 -16.51 -25.02 -13.55
N GLN A 119 -17.41 -25.38 -14.47
CA GLN A 119 -18.84 -25.05 -14.41
C GLN A 119 -19.49 -25.35 -13.04
N LEU A 120 -18.90 -26.27 -12.27
CA LEU A 120 -19.24 -26.55 -10.87
C LEU A 120 -17.96 -26.54 -10.02
N MET A 121 -17.75 -25.47 -9.25
CA MET A 121 -16.71 -25.44 -8.22
C MET A 121 -17.02 -26.51 -7.16
N SER A 122 -16.05 -27.38 -6.85
CA SER A 122 -16.23 -28.39 -5.80
C SER A 122 -16.44 -27.73 -4.43
N ALA A 123 -17.23 -28.37 -3.56
CA ALA A 123 -17.46 -27.88 -2.19
C ALA A 123 -16.16 -27.72 -1.40
N ARG A 124 -15.15 -28.56 -1.66
CA ARG A 124 -13.82 -28.48 -1.02
C ARG A 124 -13.09 -27.19 -1.40
N VAL A 125 -13.09 -26.82 -2.69
CA VAL A 125 -12.45 -25.57 -3.15
C VAL A 125 -13.17 -24.36 -2.56
N ARG A 126 -14.50 -24.37 -2.54
CA ARG A 126 -15.29 -23.31 -1.91
C ARG A 126 -14.95 -23.16 -0.43
N ALA A 127 -15.00 -24.25 0.34
CA ALA A 127 -14.67 -24.23 1.75
C ALA A 127 -13.24 -23.73 2.03
N PHE A 128 -12.28 -24.11 1.19
CA PHE A 128 -10.91 -23.60 1.30
C PHE A 128 -10.81 -22.09 1.01
N LEU A 129 -11.47 -21.60 -0.04
CA LEU A 129 -11.49 -20.17 -0.35
C LEU A 129 -12.16 -19.36 0.76
N ASP A 130 -13.28 -19.84 1.31
CA ASP A 130 -13.97 -19.22 2.44
C ASP A 130 -13.07 -19.16 3.69
N PHE A 131 -12.31 -20.23 3.94
CA PHE A 131 -11.32 -20.27 5.01
C PHE A 131 -10.20 -19.24 4.80
N VAL A 132 -9.61 -19.19 3.59
CA VAL A 132 -8.55 -18.20 3.25
C VAL A 132 -9.05 -16.77 3.39
N VAL A 133 -10.29 -16.48 2.95
CA VAL A 133 -10.91 -15.16 3.15
C VAL A 133 -11.04 -14.81 4.64
N THR A 134 -11.35 -15.81 5.48
CA THR A 134 -11.45 -15.59 6.93
C THR A 134 -10.10 -15.26 7.56
N LEU A 135 -9.02 -15.91 7.13
CA LEU A 135 -7.65 -15.62 7.61
C LEU A 135 -7.13 -14.25 7.20
N THR A 136 -7.70 -13.66 6.15
CA THR A 136 -7.13 -12.49 5.49
C THR A 136 -7.98 -11.23 5.60
N ARG A 137 -9.11 -11.31 6.31
CA ARG A 137 -9.87 -10.13 6.71
C ARG A 137 -9.05 -9.32 7.71
N GLU A 138 -8.70 -8.10 7.33
CA GLU A 138 -8.21 -7.12 8.30
C GLU A 138 -9.29 -6.90 9.38
N PRO A 139 -8.92 -6.80 10.67
CA PRO A 139 -9.83 -6.22 11.64
C PRO A 139 -10.16 -4.81 11.14
N SER A 140 -11.44 -4.59 10.83
CA SER A 140 -11.93 -3.30 10.37
C SER A 140 -11.48 -2.26 11.39
N SER A 141 -10.70 -1.26 10.97
CA SER A 141 -10.43 -0.08 11.78
C SER A 141 -11.76 0.63 12.04
N THR A 142 -12.43 0.20 13.10
CA THR A 142 -13.61 0.84 13.64
C THR A 142 -13.13 2.09 14.37
N GLY A 143 -13.36 3.25 13.75
CA GLY A 143 -13.32 4.54 14.43
C GLY A 143 -12.39 5.56 13.78
N ALA A 144 -12.97 6.47 12.98
CA ALA A 144 -13.00 7.91 13.27
C ALA A 144 -13.03 8.73 11.96
N LEU A 145 -14.22 8.88 11.39
CA LEU A 145 -14.64 10.15 10.79
C LEU A 145 -16.18 10.20 10.78
N ALA A 146 -16.72 10.33 12.00
CA ALA A 146 -18.01 10.99 12.16
C ALA A 146 -17.74 12.49 12.11
N SER A 147 -17.82 13.11 10.93
CA SER A 147 -18.00 14.55 10.82
C SER A 147 -19.47 14.83 10.56
N LYS A 148 -20.18 15.14 11.65
CA LYS A 148 -21.37 16.00 11.60
C LYS A 148 -20.95 17.35 11.02
N THR A 149 -21.51 17.70 9.87
CA THR A 149 -21.87 19.08 9.48
C THR A 149 -23.16 18.92 8.67
N ASP A 150 -24.31 18.83 9.35
CA ASP A 150 -25.23 19.96 9.62
C ASP A 150 -25.67 20.65 8.31
N GLN A 151 -26.76 20.19 7.68
CA GLN A 151 -28.12 20.75 7.87
C GLN A 151 -28.14 22.28 7.99
N ALA A 152 -27.91 22.98 6.87
CA ALA A 152 -28.36 24.36 6.70
C ALA A 152 -28.58 24.74 5.22
N HIS A 153 -29.49 24.06 4.51
CA HIS A 153 -30.18 24.69 3.36
C HIS A 153 -31.45 23.94 2.93
N ARG A 154 -32.51 24.02 3.73
CA ARG A 154 -33.89 24.05 3.22
C ARG A 154 -34.65 25.05 4.05
N SER A 155 -35.01 26.20 3.46
CA SER A 155 -36.36 26.79 3.48
C SER A 155 -36.35 28.24 2.97
N GLY A 156 -37.29 28.54 2.07
CA GLY A 156 -37.62 29.88 1.57
C GLY A 156 -37.12 30.10 0.14
N ASP A 157 -37.93 30.45 -0.87
CA ASP A 157 -39.33 30.82 -0.88
C ASP A 157 -39.87 30.75 -2.33
N ARG A 158 -41.19 30.71 -2.44
CA ARG A 158 -41.99 30.54 -3.64
C ARG A 158 -42.07 31.81 -4.50
N ALA A 159 -42.20 31.55 -5.81
CA ALA A 159 -43.12 32.19 -6.76
C ALA A 159 -42.87 33.61 -7.31
N SER A 160 -43.37 33.75 -8.55
CA SER A 160 -43.61 34.96 -9.37
C SER A 160 -42.40 35.35 -10.23
N GLY A 161 -42.42 35.38 -11.57
CA GLY A 161 -43.52 35.57 -12.51
C GLY A 161 -43.16 36.77 -13.39
N GLU A 162 -43.25 36.62 -14.73
CA GLU A 162 -43.36 37.65 -15.81
C GLU A 162 -42.47 37.30 -17.00
N ARG A 163 -43.00 36.66 -18.05
CA ARG A 163 -43.75 37.24 -19.19
C ARG A 163 -42.95 38.24 -20.04
N ARG A 164 -42.46 37.70 -21.14
CA ARG A 164 -42.22 38.31 -22.46
C ARG A 164 -43.20 39.47 -22.81
N ALA A 165 -42.64 40.63 -23.13
CA ALA A 165 -43.17 41.60 -24.10
C ALA A 165 -41.97 42.24 -24.82
N ARG A 166 -41.74 41.93 -26.10
CA ARG A 166 -41.94 42.82 -27.27
C ARG A 166 -41.31 44.21 -27.11
N ARG A 167 -40.37 44.58 -28.02
CA ARG A 167 -40.60 45.51 -29.15
C ARG A 167 -39.28 45.93 -29.84
N ASN A 168 -39.34 45.97 -31.17
CA ASN A 168 -38.41 46.37 -32.24
C ASN A 168 -37.31 47.41 -31.95
N GLU A 169 -36.12 47.13 -32.51
CA GLU A 169 -35.40 47.81 -33.63
C GLU A 169 -35.66 49.31 -33.90
N PRO A 170 -34.62 50.03 -34.36
CA PRO A 170 -34.22 49.98 -35.79
C PRO A 170 -32.83 49.41 -36.07
#